data_AF-A0A2V7HG74-F1
#
_entry.id   AF-A0A2V7HG74-F1
#
_cell.length_a   1.000
_cell.length_b   1.000
_cell.length_c   1.000
_cell.angle_alpha   90.00
_cell.angle_beta   90.00
_cell.angle_gamma   90.00
#
_symmetry.space_group_name_H-M   'P 1'
#
loop_
_entity.id
_entity.type
_entity.pdbx_description
1 polymer ?
#
loop_
_entity_poly.entity_id
_entity_poly.type
_entity_poly.pdbx_seq_one_letter_code
_entity_poly.pdbx_strand_id
1 'polypeptide(L)'
;MTIITSYLRYIQWPWALALAIMLPLVTGWLVRWGLRARRERLARLGTESMIARLAPSVTQQRTWSAILRAGLATLLLGVAIAGPRWGVEQNVVKQQGVDVVLALDASLSMLATDEKPSRLLAMKQEIDRLRDLSPGDRFALLAFAGRSYILTPLTIDNSALDLFLQNLDPTIVGQGGSSLASALRQATNLLSLSKSQGDKAIILMSDGEGFDNPDEVLSEARRAREMGYTVITVGFGTTEGSTIPVIENRVVTQKRDQNGNIVVTHYDPALLKSIADEAKGTFVDARTPNKAGRIRVALNTLHANPRTLVSGENLGVQFQWFVLAALLFLGVDTFLQTKRRRRRAFAAAATTATMLLLTTTSCRRLERDKPGIALYNAGTTLLLRDSLKPAIEPLTKVVDSKDAEVRHHSRFNLGLDYLVQGRRAKDSADAPLDSALYRYKQILEVAVADSDARWNYELALRQKKGGGGGGGGGGGGGGGGGKSNTPSPAPAQSPNRSQAPKPVPGMTPQQAEAVLNAAEDQETDVQGKRQKKNVPTPPRGKDW
;
A
#
# COMPACT_ATOMS: atom_id res chain seq x y z
N MET A 1 9.06 -11.55 -28.10
CA MET A 1 7.96 -10.98 -27.26
C MET A 1 8.46 -9.95 -26.23
N THR A 2 9.65 -10.14 -25.65
CA THR A 2 10.27 -9.25 -24.64
C THR A 2 10.55 -7.82 -25.10
N ILE A 3 10.92 -7.61 -26.37
CA ILE A 3 11.20 -6.26 -26.90
C ILE A 3 9.92 -5.43 -26.99
N ILE A 4 8.81 -6.02 -27.48
CA ILE A 4 7.53 -5.32 -27.64
C ILE A 4 6.98 -4.91 -26.26
N THR A 5 7.06 -5.79 -25.26
CA THR A 5 6.63 -5.48 -23.89
C THR A 5 7.42 -4.34 -23.25
N SER A 6 8.71 -4.18 -23.59
CA SER A 6 9.52 -3.06 -23.11
C SER A 6 9.08 -1.70 -23.68
N TYR A 7 8.67 -1.66 -24.95
CA TYR A 7 8.18 -0.43 -25.58
C TYR A 7 6.76 -0.04 -25.12
N LEU A 8 5.94 -1.03 -24.75
CA LEU A 8 4.61 -0.78 -24.20
C LEU A 8 4.64 -0.02 -22.86
N ARG A 9 5.75 -0.03 -22.12
CA ARG A 9 5.92 0.78 -20.91
C ARG A 9 5.82 2.30 -21.16
N TYR A 10 6.14 2.74 -22.37
CA TYR A 10 6.08 4.15 -22.77
C TYR A 10 4.72 4.58 -23.32
N ILE A 11 3.70 3.71 -23.29
CA ILE A 11 2.38 3.98 -23.87
C ILE A 11 1.32 3.65 -22.82
N GLN A 12 0.50 4.62 -22.46
CA GLN A 12 -0.52 4.45 -21.43
C GLN A 12 -1.59 3.43 -21.86
N TRP A 13 -2.00 3.48 -23.12
CA TRP A 13 -3.04 2.61 -23.69
C TRP A 13 -2.54 1.91 -24.96
N PRO A 14 -1.88 0.74 -24.84
CA PRO A 14 -1.34 -0.01 -25.98
C PRO A 14 -2.35 -0.29 -27.10
N TRP A 15 -3.58 -0.61 -26.74
CA TRP A 15 -4.66 -0.92 -27.69
C TRP A 15 -5.06 0.29 -28.55
N ALA A 16 -4.84 1.51 -28.08
CA ALA A 16 -5.18 2.72 -28.82
C ALA A 16 -4.22 2.97 -30.00
N LEU A 17 -3.06 2.31 -30.08
CA LEU A 17 -2.24 2.30 -31.30
C LEU A 17 -2.97 1.66 -32.48
N ALA A 18 -3.79 0.63 -32.24
CA ALA A 18 -4.61 0.03 -33.30
C ALA A 18 -5.65 1.04 -33.81
N LEU A 19 -6.23 1.85 -32.91
CA LEU A 19 -7.11 2.95 -33.30
C LEU A 19 -6.37 4.03 -34.11
N ALA A 20 -5.10 4.31 -33.79
CA ALA A 20 -4.30 5.26 -34.54
C ALA A 20 -4.09 4.86 -36.00
N ILE A 21 -4.05 3.56 -36.30
CA ILE A 21 -3.97 3.04 -37.67
C ILE A 21 -5.35 3.01 -38.34
N MET A 22 -6.41 2.69 -37.59
CA MET A 22 -7.78 2.61 -38.13
C MET A 22 -8.36 3.99 -38.49
N LEU A 23 -8.10 5.02 -37.69
CA LEU A 23 -8.59 6.38 -37.92
C LEU A 23 -8.24 6.96 -39.31
N PRO A 24 -6.98 6.93 -39.80
CA PRO A 24 -6.66 7.44 -41.14
C PRO A 24 -7.28 6.61 -42.28
N LEU A 25 -7.47 5.30 -42.08
CA LEU A 25 -8.14 4.45 -43.07
C LEU A 25 -9.63 4.82 -43.19
N VAL A 26 -10.30 5.02 -42.06
CA VAL A 26 -11.71 5.44 -42.02
C VAL A 26 -11.88 6.84 -42.60
N THR A 27 -11.00 7.79 -42.28
CA THR A 27 -11.09 9.14 -42.86
C THR A 27 -10.81 9.14 -44.36
N GLY A 28 -9.83 8.37 -44.83
CA GLY A 28 -9.58 8.18 -46.27
C GLY A 28 -10.78 7.58 -47.00
N TRP A 29 -11.42 6.56 -46.40
CA TRP A 29 -12.63 5.95 -46.95
C TRP A 29 -13.81 6.92 -46.99
N LEU A 30 -14.10 7.64 -45.90
CA LEU A 30 -15.17 8.64 -45.83
C LEU A 30 -14.97 9.77 -46.84
N VAL A 31 -13.73 10.27 -46.99
CA VAL A 31 -13.43 11.32 -47.97
C VAL A 31 -13.61 10.80 -49.38
N ARG A 32 -13.15 9.58 -49.70
CA ARG A 32 -13.32 8.97 -51.02
C ARG A 32 -14.78 8.67 -51.35
N TRP A 33 -15.55 8.21 -50.37
CA TRP A 33 -16.99 7.99 -50.52
C TRP A 33 -17.74 9.31 -50.73
N GLY A 34 -17.43 10.34 -49.94
CA GLY A 34 -18.01 11.68 -50.12
C GLY A 34 -17.68 12.29 -51.48
N LEU A 35 -16.45 12.07 -52.00
CA LEU A 35 -16.06 12.49 -53.35
C LEU A 35 -16.83 11.72 -54.44
N ARG A 36 -17.04 10.41 -54.30
CA ARG A 36 -17.85 9.60 -55.23
C ARG A 36 -19.31 10.05 -55.24
N ALA A 37 -19.94 10.12 -54.06
CA ALA A 37 -21.32 10.57 -53.92
C ALA A 37 -21.52 12.02 -54.42
N ARG A 38 -20.49 12.87 -54.34
CA ARG A 38 -20.51 14.21 -54.92
C ARG A 38 -20.43 14.16 -56.45
N ARG A 39 -19.55 13.34 -57.03
CA ARG A 39 -19.48 13.14 -58.49
C ARG A 39 -20.80 12.62 -59.05
N GLU A 40 -21.41 11.64 -58.39
CA GLU A 40 -22.72 11.10 -58.78
C GLU A 40 -23.84 12.15 -58.72
N ARG A 41 -23.87 12.97 -57.66
CA ARG A 41 -24.83 14.08 -57.55
C ARG A 41 -24.60 15.16 -58.62
N LEU A 42 -23.35 15.46 -58.95
CA LEU A 42 -23.03 16.42 -60.02
C LEU A 42 -23.39 15.87 -61.40
N ALA A 43 -23.14 14.59 -61.67
CA ALA A 43 -23.53 13.95 -62.92
C ALA A 43 -25.05 14.00 -63.19
N ARG A 44 -25.87 14.08 -62.14
CA ARG A 44 -27.34 14.26 -62.25
C ARG A 44 -27.77 15.68 -62.59
N LEU A 45 -26.90 16.69 -62.41
CA LEU A 45 -27.21 18.11 -62.62
C LEU A 45 -26.83 18.61 -64.02
N GLY A 46 -26.07 17.84 -64.80
CA GLY A 46 -25.66 18.20 -66.16
C GLY A 46 -24.36 17.52 -66.61
N THR A 47 -23.95 17.78 -67.86
CA THR A 47 -22.69 17.28 -68.42
C THR A 47 -21.47 17.93 -67.74
N GLU A 48 -20.37 17.18 -67.62
CA GLU A 48 -19.17 17.59 -66.87
C GLU A 48 -18.59 18.93 -67.35
N SER A 49 -18.67 19.19 -68.66
CA SER A 49 -18.23 20.44 -69.30
C SER A 49 -19.13 21.65 -68.98
N MET A 50 -20.43 21.45 -68.76
CA MET A 50 -21.39 22.49 -68.40
C MET A 50 -21.23 22.91 -66.94
N ILE A 51 -21.08 21.94 -66.05
CA ILE A 51 -20.87 22.17 -64.61
C ILE A 51 -19.52 22.83 -64.34
N ALA A 52 -18.46 22.43 -65.07
CA ALA A 52 -17.15 23.06 -64.98
C ALA A 52 -17.15 24.55 -65.37
N ARG A 53 -18.08 24.97 -66.26
CA ARG A 53 -18.23 26.38 -66.67
C ARG A 53 -19.11 27.20 -65.73
N LEU A 54 -20.22 26.63 -65.22
CA LEU A 54 -21.13 27.35 -64.32
C LEU A 54 -20.62 27.43 -62.87
N ALA A 55 -19.87 26.43 -62.41
CA ALA A 55 -19.39 26.37 -61.03
C ALA A 55 -18.00 25.71 -60.94
N PRO A 56 -16.93 26.35 -61.43
CA PRO A 56 -15.57 25.79 -61.43
C PRO A 56 -15.05 25.45 -60.01
N SER A 57 -15.59 26.10 -58.97
CA SER A 57 -15.29 25.79 -57.56
C SER A 57 -15.86 24.44 -57.09
N VAL A 58 -16.89 23.93 -57.78
CA VAL A 58 -17.54 22.66 -57.44
C VAL A 58 -16.81 21.46 -58.06
N THR A 59 -16.08 21.70 -59.15
CA THR A 59 -15.25 20.71 -59.87
C THR A 59 -13.82 20.61 -59.32
N GLN A 60 -13.42 21.50 -58.40
CA GLN A 60 -12.13 21.46 -57.72
C GLN A 60 -12.02 20.16 -56.90
N GLN A 61 -11.36 19.15 -57.48
CA GLN A 61 -11.11 17.89 -56.78
C GLN A 61 -10.25 18.16 -55.55
N ARG A 62 -10.63 17.56 -54.43
CA ARG A 62 -9.81 17.54 -53.23
C ARG A 62 -8.49 16.86 -53.61
N THR A 63 -7.39 17.59 -53.59
CA THR A 63 -6.08 17.07 -54.01
C THR A 63 -5.70 15.90 -53.13
N TRP A 64 -4.96 14.92 -53.67
CA TRP A 64 -4.37 13.83 -52.87
C TRP A 64 -3.64 14.34 -51.63
N SER A 65 -3.02 15.52 -51.72
CA SER A 65 -2.37 16.20 -50.59
C SER A 65 -3.31 16.56 -49.43
N ALA A 66 -4.60 16.83 -49.67
CA ALA A 66 -5.58 17.09 -48.61
C ALA A 66 -6.03 15.80 -47.91
N ILE A 67 -6.10 14.68 -48.65
CA ILE A 67 -6.37 13.35 -48.05
C ILE A 67 -5.19 12.94 -47.16
N LEU A 68 -3.96 13.14 -47.64
CA LEU A 68 -2.75 12.85 -46.87
C LEU A 68 -2.64 13.69 -45.58
N ARG A 69 -2.92 15.00 -45.65
CA ARG A 69 -2.92 15.87 -44.44
C ARG A 69 -4.01 15.48 -43.45
N ALA A 70 -5.23 15.19 -43.90
CA ALA A 70 -6.31 14.74 -43.04
C ALA A 70 -6.00 13.38 -42.39
N GLY A 71 -5.44 12.44 -43.16
CA GLY A 71 -4.96 11.16 -42.65
C GLY A 71 -3.88 11.32 -41.58
N LEU A 72 -2.87 12.15 -41.85
CA LEU A 72 -1.79 12.44 -40.89
C LEU A 72 -2.31 13.10 -39.60
N ALA A 73 -3.25 14.04 -39.70
CA ALA A 73 -3.88 14.65 -38.53
C ALA A 73 -4.62 13.62 -37.67
N THR A 74 -5.35 12.70 -38.29
CA THR A 74 -6.06 11.64 -37.56
C THR A 74 -5.15 10.55 -37.00
N LEU A 75 -4.03 10.26 -37.66
CA LEU A 75 -2.98 9.39 -37.14
C LEU A 75 -2.38 9.99 -35.86
N LEU A 76 -2.00 11.28 -35.90
CA LEU A 76 -1.45 12.00 -34.75
C LEU A 76 -2.44 12.07 -33.59
N LEU A 77 -3.73 12.25 -33.87
CA LEU A 77 -4.77 12.21 -32.83
C LEU A 77 -4.91 10.81 -32.22
N GLY A 78 -4.82 9.75 -33.02
CA GLY A 78 -4.79 8.38 -32.50
C GLY A 78 -3.56 8.09 -31.64
N VAL A 79 -2.38 8.58 -32.03
CA VAL A 79 -1.17 8.51 -31.21
C VAL A 79 -1.35 9.29 -29.91
N ALA A 80 -2.01 10.46 -29.94
CA ALA A 80 -2.33 11.21 -28.73
C ALA A 80 -3.22 10.41 -27.77
N ILE A 81 -4.21 9.67 -28.27
CA ILE A 81 -5.09 8.80 -27.46
C ILE A 81 -4.30 7.64 -26.85
N ALA A 82 -3.29 7.11 -27.56
CA ALA A 82 -2.40 6.09 -27.01
C ALA A 82 -1.60 6.57 -25.79
N GLY A 83 -1.45 7.89 -25.63
CA GLY A 83 -0.81 8.50 -24.47
C GLY A 83 0.67 8.13 -24.39
N PRO A 84 1.50 8.60 -25.34
CA PRO A 84 2.95 8.40 -25.27
C PRO A 84 3.50 9.08 -24.02
N ARG A 85 4.38 8.37 -23.33
CA ARG A 85 4.92 8.76 -22.03
C ARG A 85 6.42 8.96 -22.13
N TRP A 86 6.87 10.16 -21.79
CA TRP A 86 8.29 10.48 -21.67
C TRP A 86 8.47 11.68 -20.73
N GLY A 87 9.69 11.85 -20.23
CA GLY A 87 10.00 12.81 -19.17
C GLY A 87 9.70 12.24 -17.79
N VAL A 88 10.51 12.63 -16.81
CA VAL A 88 10.40 12.18 -15.41
C VAL A 88 9.50 13.15 -14.67
N GLU A 89 8.29 12.68 -14.34
CA GLU A 89 7.38 13.35 -13.42
C GLU A 89 7.65 12.77 -12.03
N GLN A 90 8.22 13.60 -11.16
CA GLN A 90 8.48 13.24 -9.76
C GLN A 90 7.16 13.29 -9.01
N ASN A 91 6.63 12.13 -8.62
CA ASN A 91 5.47 12.09 -7.73
C ASN A 91 5.92 12.44 -6.33
N VAL A 92 5.62 13.67 -5.91
CA VAL A 92 5.93 14.13 -4.57
C VAL A 92 4.81 13.69 -3.61
N VAL A 93 5.05 12.63 -2.86
CA VAL A 93 4.16 12.20 -1.77
C VAL A 93 4.50 13.03 -0.53
N LYS A 94 3.53 13.80 -0.04
CA LYS A 94 3.70 14.53 1.22
C LYS A 94 3.46 13.55 2.37
N GLN A 95 4.51 13.22 3.11
CA GLN A 95 4.48 12.33 4.26
C GLN A 95 4.90 13.13 5.50
N GLN A 96 4.14 13.01 6.59
CA GLN A 96 4.46 13.63 7.87
C GLN A 96 5.05 12.56 8.80
N GLY A 97 6.09 12.91 9.54
CA GLY A 97 6.67 11.99 10.52
C GLY A 97 7.63 12.66 11.51
N VAL A 98 7.87 11.94 12.60
CA VAL A 98 8.74 12.30 13.72
C VAL A 98 10.10 11.60 13.54
N ASP A 99 11.17 12.20 14.05
CA ASP A 99 12.47 11.51 14.12
C ASP A 99 12.62 10.82 15.46
N VAL A 100 12.85 9.51 15.44
CA VAL A 100 12.85 8.67 16.63
C VAL A 100 14.15 7.88 16.72
N VAL A 101 14.84 7.94 17.86
CA VAL A 101 15.93 7.01 18.18
C VAL A 101 15.38 5.91 19.07
N LEU A 102 15.52 4.67 18.62
CA LEU A 102 15.26 3.46 19.42
C LEU A 102 16.58 3.05 20.08
N ALA A 103 16.69 3.29 21.39
CA ALA A 103 17.80 2.85 22.23
C ALA A 103 17.43 1.51 22.87
N LEU A 104 18.07 0.44 22.40
CA LEU A 104 17.73 -0.95 22.66
C LEU A 104 18.75 -1.58 23.59
N ASP A 105 18.30 -2.10 24.74
CA ASP A 105 19.16 -2.86 25.62
C ASP A 105 19.48 -4.23 24.99
N ALA A 106 20.76 -4.49 24.84
CA ALA A 106 21.34 -5.71 24.30
C ALA A 106 22.32 -6.34 25.30
N SER A 107 22.10 -6.11 26.59
CA SER A 107 22.79 -6.82 27.67
C SER A 107 22.32 -8.28 27.78
N LEU A 108 23.07 -9.08 28.55
CA LEU A 108 22.75 -10.51 28.71
C LEU A 108 21.44 -10.74 29.48
N SER A 109 21.01 -9.83 30.36
CA SER A 109 19.74 -9.94 31.09
C SER A 109 18.53 -9.97 30.16
N MET A 110 18.63 -9.33 28.99
CA MET A 110 17.60 -9.36 27.95
C MET A 110 17.41 -10.74 27.29
N LEU A 111 18.27 -11.72 27.55
CA LEU A 111 18.06 -13.12 27.15
C LEU A 111 17.15 -13.91 28.11
N ALA A 112 16.79 -13.34 29.26
CA ALA A 112 15.85 -13.97 30.19
C ALA A 112 14.49 -14.24 29.54
N THR A 113 13.81 -15.29 30.02
CA THR A 113 12.62 -15.89 29.38
C THR A 113 11.33 -15.69 30.19
N ASP A 114 11.35 -14.77 31.15
CA ASP A 114 10.17 -14.30 31.88
C ASP A 114 9.15 -13.59 30.97
N GLU A 115 9.61 -12.88 29.94
CA GLU A 115 8.80 -12.53 28.78
C GLU A 115 9.08 -13.48 27.62
N LYS A 116 8.06 -14.22 27.16
CA LYS A 116 8.24 -15.21 26.08
C LYS A 116 8.36 -14.53 24.71
N PRO A 117 9.26 -15.00 23.82
CA PRO A 117 10.22 -16.10 24.02
C PRO A 117 11.46 -15.70 24.85
N SER A 118 11.91 -14.46 24.75
CA SER A 118 12.86 -13.81 25.65
C SER A 118 12.56 -12.30 25.69
N ARG A 119 13.03 -11.56 26.70
CA ARG A 119 12.85 -10.09 26.79
C ARG A 119 13.30 -9.39 25.51
N LEU A 120 14.45 -9.75 24.95
CA LEU A 120 14.97 -9.22 23.69
C LEU A 120 14.04 -9.53 22.50
N LEU A 121 13.55 -10.76 22.39
CA LEU A 121 12.65 -11.13 21.29
C LEU A 121 11.29 -10.45 21.41
N ALA A 122 10.79 -10.29 22.64
CA ALA A 122 9.57 -9.51 22.91
C ALA A 122 9.78 -8.03 22.53
N MET A 123 10.93 -7.44 22.87
CA MET A 123 11.30 -6.09 22.48
C MET A 123 11.34 -5.92 20.95
N LYS A 124 11.98 -6.85 20.21
CA LYS A 124 11.99 -6.83 18.74
C LYS A 124 10.57 -6.86 18.16
N GLN A 125 9.70 -7.70 18.70
CA GLN A 125 8.29 -7.77 18.26
C GLN A 125 7.52 -6.46 18.50
N GLU A 126 7.76 -5.79 19.63
CA GLU A 126 7.15 -4.49 19.91
C GLU A 126 7.67 -3.39 18.98
N ILE A 127 8.95 -3.44 18.60
CA ILE A 127 9.53 -2.51 17.61
C ILE A 127 8.91 -2.71 16.23
N ASP A 128 8.75 -3.96 15.79
CA ASP A 128 8.09 -4.27 14.51
C ASP A 128 6.65 -3.77 14.50
N ARG A 129 5.90 -3.99 15.60
CA ARG A 129 4.53 -3.44 15.76
C ARG A 129 4.53 -1.91 15.75
N LEU A 130 5.47 -1.26 16.41
CA LEU A 130 5.56 0.20 16.46
C LEU A 130 5.81 0.78 15.06
N ARG A 131 6.69 0.16 14.28
CA ARG A 131 7.03 0.58 12.92
C ARG A 131 5.87 0.38 11.95
N ASP A 132 5.16 -0.75 12.07
CA ASP A 132 3.92 -1.00 11.32
C ASP A 132 2.86 0.07 11.61
N LEU A 133 2.76 0.51 12.87
CA LEU A 133 1.87 1.59 13.25
C LEU A 133 2.33 2.97 12.74
N SER A 134 3.60 3.13 12.33
CA SER A 134 4.32 4.41 12.13
C SER A 134 5.04 4.55 10.78
N PRO A 135 4.34 4.43 9.63
CA PRO A 135 4.98 4.35 8.31
C PRO A 135 5.66 5.64 7.84
N GLY A 136 5.37 6.79 8.45
CA GLY A 136 5.98 8.09 8.11
C GLY A 136 7.17 8.48 8.98
N ASP A 137 7.38 7.79 10.11
CA ASP A 137 8.41 8.14 11.09
C ASP A 137 9.77 7.61 10.65
N ARG A 138 10.84 8.36 10.97
CA ARG A 138 12.21 7.89 10.75
C ARG A 138 12.75 7.31 12.04
N PHE A 139 13.25 6.09 11.95
CA PHE A 139 13.86 5.42 13.08
C PHE A 139 15.37 5.35 12.90
N ALA A 140 16.09 5.59 13.98
CA ALA A 140 17.48 5.19 14.15
C ALA A 140 17.54 4.06 15.17
N LEU A 141 18.44 3.11 14.96
CA LEU A 141 18.66 2.00 15.89
C LEU A 141 19.98 2.23 16.62
N LEU A 142 19.90 2.23 17.94
CA LEU A 142 21.03 2.26 18.84
C LEU A 142 20.91 1.03 19.74
N ALA A 143 21.95 0.24 19.83
CA ALA A 143 22.03 -0.87 20.79
C ALA A 143 23.00 -0.50 21.90
N PHE A 144 22.70 -0.88 23.13
CA PHE A 144 23.59 -0.64 24.26
C PHE A 144 23.64 -1.83 25.22
N ALA A 145 24.80 -1.97 25.86
CA ALA A 145 25.06 -2.83 27.00
C ALA A 145 26.05 -2.04 27.88
N GLY A 146 27.26 -2.55 28.16
CA GLY A 146 28.30 -1.74 28.83
C GLY A 146 28.74 -0.49 28.04
N ARG A 147 28.49 -0.46 26.72
CA ARG A 147 28.68 0.69 25.82
C ARG A 147 27.51 0.78 24.84
N SER A 148 27.36 1.94 24.20
CA SER A 148 26.34 2.18 23.18
C SER A 148 26.94 2.23 21.77
N TYR A 149 26.22 1.65 20.80
CA TYR A 149 26.59 1.57 19.40
C TYR A 149 25.41 1.99 18.52
N ILE A 150 25.66 2.87 17.55
CA ILE A 150 24.67 3.23 16.53
C ILE A 150 24.69 2.14 15.46
N LEU A 151 23.61 1.38 15.35
CA LEU A 151 23.44 0.35 14.32
C LEU A 151 22.98 0.95 13.00
N THR A 152 22.05 1.91 13.07
CA THR A 152 21.50 2.56 11.89
C THR A 152 21.23 4.02 12.19
N PRO A 153 21.66 4.95 11.31
CA PRO A 153 21.24 6.35 11.40
C PRO A 153 19.73 6.49 11.11
N LEU A 154 19.18 7.70 11.28
CA LEU A 154 17.76 7.96 11.01
C LEU A 154 17.38 7.62 9.57
N THR A 155 16.52 6.62 9.40
CA THR A 155 16.03 6.15 8.09
C THR A 155 14.54 5.86 8.13
N ILE A 156 13.90 5.91 6.96
CA ILE A 156 12.53 5.44 6.74
C ILE A 156 12.50 4.03 6.12
N ASP A 157 13.67 3.50 5.72
CA ASP A 157 13.77 2.19 5.10
C ASP A 157 13.59 1.08 6.13
N ASN A 158 12.38 0.52 6.12
CA ASN A 158 12.04 -0.61 6.99
C ASN A 158 12.89 -1.85 6.73
N SER A 159 13.32 -2.09 5.49
CA SER A 159 14.12 -3.27 5.16
C SER A 159 15.51 -3.20 5.81
N ALA A 160 16.09 -2.00 5.83
CA ALA A 160 17.37 -1.76 6.50
C ALA A 160 17.24 -1.96 8.02
N LEU A 161 16.19 -1.40 8.63
CA LEU A 161 15.92 -1.56 10.07
C LEU A 161 15.72 -3.03 10.44
N ASP A 162 14.97 -3.79 9.63
CA ASP A 162 14.74 -5.23 9.85
C ASP A 162 16.05 -6.00 9.88
N LEU A 163 16.97 -5.71 8.95
CA LEU A 163 18.28 -6.37 8.88
C LEU A 163 19.07 -6.19 10.17
N PHE A 164 19.16 -4.96 10.68
CA PHE A 164 19.92 -4.69 11.91
C PHE A 164 19.21 -5.23 13.16
N LEU A 165 17.89 -5.11 13.23
CA LEU A 165 17.11 -5.59 14.36
C LEU A 165 17.13 -7.12 14.48
N GLN A 166 17.00 -7.83 13.35
CA GLN A 166 17.06 -9.30 13.35
C GLN A 166 18.42 -9.81 13.80
N ASN A 167 19.51 -9.15 13.38
CA ASN A 167 20.88 -9.51 13.73
C ASN A 167 21.37 -8.97 15.09
N LEU A 168 20.52 -8.25 15.84
CA LEU A 168 20.87 -7.79 17.18
C LEU A 168 21.01 -8.99 18.15
N ASP A 169 22.22 -9.27 18.58
CA ASP A 169 22.55 -10.39 19.48
C ASP A 169 23.45 -9.91 20.65
N PRO A 170 23.00 -10.05 21.91
CA PRO A 170 23.77 -9.70 23.11
C PRO A 170 25.14 -10.38 23.21
N THR A 171 25.31 -11.57 22.62
CA THR A 171 26.57 -12.32 22.67
C THR A 171 27.68 -11.66 21.85
N ILE A 172 27.32 -10.85 20.87
CA ILE A 172 28.26 -10.18 19.95
C ILE A 172 28.68 -8.80 20.47
N VAL A 173 27.85 -8.16 21.31
CA VAL A 173 28.07 -6.77 21.78
C VAL A 173 29.28 -6.63 22.75
N GLY A 174 29.90 -7.76 23.16
CA GLY A 174 31.31 -7.82 23.58
C GLY A 174 31.67 -7.21 24.93
N GLN A 175 30.77 -6.45 25.58
CA GLN A 175 30.96 -5.90 26.92
C GLN A 175 29.72 -6.12 27.78
N GLY A 176 29.90 -6.84 28.90
CA GLY A 176 28.86 -6.99 29.91
C GLY A 176 28.53 -5.68 30.62
N GLY A 177 27.34 -5.59 31.19
CA GLY A 177 26.79 -4.38 31.84
C GLY A 177 25.67 -3.74 31.01
N SER A 178 25.05 -2.71 31.58
CA SER A 178 24.05 -1.86 30.94
C SER A 178 24.33 -0.41 31.32
N SER A 179 24.59 0.44 30.31
CA SER A 179 24.88 1.85 30.47
C SER A 179 23.80 2.72 29.81
N LEU A 180 22.80 3.07 30.61
CA LEU A 180 21.66 3.91 30.24
C LEU A 180 22.10 5.34 29.98
N ALA A 181 23.07 5.87 30.76
CA ALA A 181 23.61 7.22 30.56
C ALA A 181 24.27 7.34 29.17
N SER A 182 25.08 6.35 28.80
CA SER A 182 25.75 6.31 27.49
C SER A 182 24.75 6.23 26.34
N ALA A 183 23.71 5.40 26.49
CA ALA A 183 22.63 5.28 25.52
C ALA A 183 21.87 6.60 25.31
N LEU A 184 21.47 7.28 26.39
CA LEU A 184 20.79 8.58 26.33
C LEU A 184 21.69 9.65 25.71
N ARG A 185 22.97 9.71 26.11
CA ARG A 185 23.96 10.65 25.55
C ARG A 185 24.14 10.43 24.05
N GLN A 186 24.26 9.19 23.60
CA GLN A 186 24.47 8.91 22.19
C GLN A 186 23.18 9.09 21.36
N ALA A 187 22.00 8.79 21.93
CA ALA A 187 20.72 9.06 21.30
C ALA A 187 20.47 10.57 21.12
N THR A 188 20.74 11.38 22.15
CA THR A 188 20.62 12.85 22.06
C THR A 188 21.58 13.43 21.02
N ASN A 189 22.83 12.97 21.01
CA ASN A 189 23.81 13.36 20.00
C ASN A 189 23.35 12.98 18.58
N LEU A 190 22.82 11.77 18.37
CA LEU A 190 22.35 11.32 17.07
C LEU A 190 21.16 12.16 16.56
N LEU A 191 20.21 12.49 17.44
CA LEU A 191 19.09 13.39 17.10
C LEU A 191 19.55 14.81 16.79
N SER A 192 20.61 15.29 17.44
CA SER A 192 21.15 16.64 17.20
C SER A 192 21.69 16.82 15.79
N LEU A 193 22.15 15.74 15.14
CA LEU A 193 22.62 15.75 13.76
C LEU A 193 21.46 15.88 12.74
N SER A 194 20.23 15.59 13.15
CA SER A 194 19.06 15.75 12.28
C SER A 194 18.72 17.23 12.10
N LYS A 195 18.73 17.68 10.84
CA LYS A 195 18.29 19.03 10.42
C LYS A 195 16.77 19.20 10.41
N SER A 196 16.01 18.21 10.87
CA SER A 196 14.55 18.30 10.96
C SER A 196 14.14 19.34 12.01
N GLN A 197 13.22 20.23 11.63
CA GLN A 197 12.57 21.23 12.49
C GLN A 197 11.43 20.66 13.36
N GLY A 198 11.10 19.38 13.18
CA GLY A 198 9.97 18.72 13.83
C GLY A 198 10.42 18.08 15.12
N ASP A 199 9.45 17.74 15.96
CA ASP A 199 9.71 17.13 17.24
C ASP A 199 10.49 15.81 17.08
N LYS A 200 11.26 15.49 18.10
CA LYS A 200 12.16 14.33 18.12
C LYS A 200 11.94 13.55 19.40
N ALA A 201 12.02 12.23 19.29
CA ALA A 201 11.82 11.35 20.43
C ALA A 201 12.96 10.34 20.60
N ILE A 202 13.23 10.00 21.86
CA ILE A 202 14.11 8.90 22.24
C ILE A 202 13.23 7.85 22.90
N ILE A 203 13.24 6.62 22.40
CA ILE A 203 12.56 5.50 23.04
C ILE A 203 13.63 4.58 23.60
N LEU A 204 13.73 4.52 24.92
CA LEU A 204 14.66 3.67 25.65
C LEU A 204 13.94 2.38 26.06
N MET A 205 14.45 1.24 25.63
CA MET A 205 13.87 -0.08 25.88
C MET A 205 14.86 -0.94 26.66
N SER A 206 14.52 -1.29 27.91
CA SER A 206 15.42 -2.00 28.84
C SER A 206 14.62 -2.69 29.95
N ASP A 207 15.26 -3.60 30.68
CA ASP A 207 14.78 -4.14 31.94
C ASP A 207 15.09 -3.24 33.15
N GLY A 208 15.82 -2.15 32.94
CA GLY A 208 16.11 -1.15 33.96
C GLY A 208 17.24 -1.52 34.92
N GLU A 209 17.85 -2.71 34.77
CA GLU A 209 19.01 -3.14 35.55
C GLU A 209 20.28 -2.42 35.06
N GLY A 210 20.45 -1.18 35.51
CA GLY A 210 21.65 -0.38 35.27
C GLY A 210 22.65 -0.50 36.42
N PHE A 211 23.95 -0.55 36.08
CA PHE A 211 25.05 -0.39 37.05
C PHE A 211 25.60 1.04 37.10
N ASP A 212 25.00 1.94 36.31
CA ASP A 212 25.37 3.35 36.23
C ASP A 212 25.02 4.09 37.53
N ASN A 213 25.71 5.21 37.77
CA ASN A 213 25.28 6.17 38.78
C ASN A 213 23.93 6.80 38.35
N PRO A 214 22.84 6.64 39.14
CA PRO A 214 21.53 7.19 38.79
C PRO A 214 21.56 8.70 38.49
N ASP A 215 22.40 9.47 39.19
CA ASP A 215 22.51 10.92 38.99
C ASP A 215 23.02 11.26 37.58
N GLU A 216 23.96 10.46 37.05
CA GLU A 216 24.47 10.65 35.69
C GLU A 216 23.37 10.36 34.66
N VAL A 217 22.61 9.27 34.84
CA VAL A 217 21.52 8.89 33.93
C VAL A 217 20.43 9.97 33.91
N LEU A 218 20.04 10.48 35.09
CA LEU A 218 19.06 11.56 35.20
C LEU A 218 19.56 12.88 34.61
N SER A 219 20.86 13.16 34.70
CA SER A 219 21.45 14.34 34.07
C SER A 219 21.35 14.30 32.54
N GLU A 220 21.56 13.13 31.92
CA GLU A 220 21.41 12.96 30.46
C GLU A 220 19.93 13.00 30.05
N ALA A 221 19.02 12.49 30.88
CA ALA A 221 17.58 12.61 30.66
C ALA A 221 17.12 14.08 30.70
N ARG A 222 17.62 14.86 31.66
CA ARG A 222 17.41 16.30 31.76
C ARG A 222 17.95 17.04 30.53
N ARG A 223 19.14 16.67 30.08
CA ARG A 223 19.74 17.23 28.86
C ARG A 223 18.88 16.96 27.62
N ALA A 224 18.33 15.74 27.48
CA ALA A 224 17.43 15.42 26.38
C ALA A 224 16.19 16.34 26.37
N ARG A 225 15.61 16.59 27.55
CA ARG A 225 14.49 17.53 27.72
C ARG A 225 14.86 18.96 27.38
N GLU A 226 16.02 19.45 27.81
CA GLU A 226 16.50 20.80 27.52
C GLU A 226 16.70 21.03 26.01
N MET A 227 17.04 19.97 25.27
CA MET A 227 17.12 19.98 23.81
C MET A 227 15.75 19.85 23.11
N GLY A 228 14.66 19.73 23.88
CA GLY A 228 13.30 19.58 23.36
C GLY A 228 12.97 18.16 22.87
N TYR A 229 13.71 17.14 23.29
CA TYR A 229 13.45 15.76 22.91
C TYR A 229 12.55 15.06 23.92
N THR A 230 11.52 14.37 23.42
CA THR A 230 10.64 13.56 24.26
C THR A 230 11.28 12.21 24.55
N VAL A 231 11.46 11.85 25.81
CA VAL A 231 11.98 10.55 26.20
C VAL A 231 10.82 9.61 26.57
N ILE A 232 10.81 8.42 26.01
CA ILE A 232 9.84 7.37 26.34
C ILE A 232 10.64 6.17 26.82
N THR A 233 10.39 5.72 28.05
CA THR A 233 11.06 4.54 28.61
C THR A 233 10.11 3.36 28.60
N VAL A 234 10.57 2.20 28.15
CA VAL A 234 9.77 0.98 28.01
C VAL A 234 10.46 -0.15 28.75
N GLY A 235 9.77 -0.68 29.76
CA GLY A 235 10.24 -1.80 30.56
C GLY A 235 10.02 -3.16 29.91
N PHE A 236 10.92 -4.09 30.17
CA PHE A 236 10.79 -5.51 29.83
C PHE A 236 11.19 -6.40 31.01
N GLY A 237 10.46 -7.49 31.23
CA GLY A 237 10.73 -8.48 32.27
C GLY A 237 9.79 -8.41 33.47
N THR A 238 10.09 -9.20 34.50
CA THR A 238 9.30 -9.30 35.74
C THR A 238 10.14 -8.96 36.97
N THR A 239 9.48 -8.37 37.98
CA THR A 239 10.12 -8.02 39.26
C THR A 239 10.46 -9.25 40.11
N GLU A 240 9.85 -10.41 39.82
CA GLU A 240 10.16 -11.69 40.49
C GLU A 240 11.53 -12.24 40.09
N GLY A 241 12.05 -11.77 38.95
CA GLY A 241 13.34 -12.17 38.41
C GLY A 241 13.31 -13.48 37.62
N SER A 242 14.33 -13.67 36.79
CA SER A 242 14.49 -14.86 35.96
C SER A 242 15.96 -15.17 35.68
N THR A 243 16.25 -16.44 35.43
CA THR A 243 17.60 -16.90 35.09
C THR A 243 17.92 -16.60 33.63
N ILE A 244 19.18 -16.29 33.33
CA ILE A 244 19.64 -15.99 31.98
C ILE A 244 20.13 -17.28 31.31
N PRO A 245 19.50 -17.77 30.23
CA PRO A 245 20.02 -18.90 29.46
C PRO A 245 21.21 -18.46 28.60
N VAL A 246 22.27 -19.26 28.60
CA VAL A 246 23.47 -19.07 27.78
C VAL A 246 23.72 -20.36 26.99
N ILE A 247 24.13 -20.23 25.73
CA ILE A 247 24.46 -21.38 24.88
C ILE A 247 25.97 -21.59 24.93
N GLU A 248 26.42 -22.66 25.57
CA GLU A 248 27.81 -23.07 25.62
C GLU A 248 27.96 -24.45 24.96
N ASN A 249 28.83 -24.60 23.96
CA ASN A 249 29.06 -25.88 23.27
C ASN A 249 27.78 -26.56 22.74
N ARG A 250 26.80 -25.76 22.26
CA ARG A 250 25.45 -26.21 21.82
C ARG A 250 24.56 -26.78 22.93
N VAL A 251 24.92 -26.59 24.19
CA VAL A 251 24.11 -26.92 25.37
C VAL A 251 23.60 -25.62 25.99
N VAL A 252 22.32 -25.59 26.35
CA VAL A 252 21.73 -24.46 27.07
C VAL A 252 22.08 -24.61 28.55
N THR A 253 22.93 -23.74 29.06
CA THR A 253 23.27 -23.62 30.48
C THR A 253 22.71 -22.32 31.05
N GLN A 254 22.76 -22.15 32.36
CA GLN A 254 22.39 -20.88 32.99
C GLN A 254 23.66 -20.04 33.22
N LYS A 255 23.55 -18.73 33.04
CA LYS A 255 24.61 -17.78 33.36
C LYS A 255 24.98 -17.93 34.84
N ARG A 256 26.28 -18.05 35.11
CA ARG A 256 26.84 -18.07 36.46
C ARG A 256 27.72 -16.85 36.70
N ASP A 257 27.79 -16.41 37.96
CA ASP A 257 28.71 -15.38 38.42
C ASP A 257 30.13 -15.95 38.62
N GLN A 258 31.07 -15.09 39.05
CA GLN A 258 32.46 -15.49 39.33
C GLN A 258 32.57 -16.52 40.48
N ASN A 259 31.55 -16.60 41.34
CA ASN A 259 31.49 -17.51 42.48
C ASN A 259 30.79 -18.84 42.13
N GLY A 260 30.32 -19.01 40.88
CA GLY A 260 29.63 -20.19 40.39
C GLY A 260 28.12 -20.23 40.70
N ASN A 261 27.55 -19.18 41.29
CA ASN A 261 26.12 -19.07 41.56
C ASN A 261 25.35 -18.69 40.31
N ILE A 262 24.10 -19.12 40.20
CA ILE A 262 23.22 -18.78 39.08
C ILE A 262 22.82 -17.30 39.17
N VAL A 263 22.97 -16.57 38.06
CA VAL A 263 22.58 -15.15 37.97
C VAL A 263 21.06 -15.07 37.74
N VAL A 264 20.39 -14.30 38.59
CA VAL A 264 18.96 -13.95 38.46
C VAL A 264 18.87 -12.46 38.17
N THR A 265 18.26 -12.11 37.04
CA THR A 265 17.99 -10.73 36.63
C THR A 265 16.54 -10.36 36.91
N HIS A 266 16.31 -9.17 37.42
CA HIS A 266 15.02 -8.60 37.77
C HIS A 266 14.70 -7.42 36.86
N TYR A 267 13.42 -7.15 36.66
CA TYR A 267 12.98 -5.88 36.08
C TYR A 267 12.94 -4.81 37.18
N ASP A 268 13.69 -3.71 37.01
CA ASP A 268 13.65 -2.56 37.91
C ASP A 268 12.94 -1.35 37.25
N PRO A 269 11.67 -1.08 37.59
CA PRO A 269 10.94 0.05 37.03
C PRO A 269 11.37 1.40 37.61
N ALA A 270 12.04 1.45 38.77
CA ALA A 270 12.26 2.70 39.51
C ALA A 270 13.13 3.68 38.72
N LEU A 271 14.25 3.19 38.17
CA LEU A 271 15.17 3.99 37.38
C LEU A 271 14.57 4.42 36.03
N LEU A 272 13.87 3.51 35.34
CA LEU A 272 13.20 3.87 34.07
C LEU A 272 12.12 4.92 34.28
N LYS A 273 11.36 4.81 35.37
CA LYS A 273 10.34 5.79 35.72
C LYS A 273 10.96 7.16 36.06
N SER A 274 12.04 7.19 36.85
CA SER A 274 12.70 8.45 37.18
C SER A 274 13.30 9.16 35.96
N ILE A 275 13.83 8.40 34.99
CA ILE A 275 14.27 8.93 33.68
C ILE A 275 13.11 9.60 32.94
N ALA A 276 11.96 8.91 32.83
CA ALA A 276 10.80 9.47 32.16
C ALA A 276 10.27 10.72 32.88
N ASP A 277 10.19 10.69 34.21
CA ASP A 277 9.71 11.82 35.02
C ASP A 277 10.64 13.04 34.89
N GLU A 278 11.97 12.84 34.97
CA GLU A 278 12.94 13.92 34.79
C GLU A 278 12.90 14.48 33.35
N ALA A 279 12.74 13.63 32.34
CA ALA A 279 12.61 14.08 30.96
C ALA A 279 11.24 14.71 30.63
N LYS A 280 10.26 14.70 31.55
CA LYS A 280 8.84 15.00 31.29
C LYS A 280 8.27 14.15 30.14
N GLY A 281 8.70 12.91 30.11
CA GLY A 281 8.41 11.90 29.11
C GLY A 281 7.26 10.98 29.46
N THR A 282 7.25 9.79 28.86
CA THR A 282 6.25 8.74 29.16
C THR A 282 6.94 7.45 29.60
N PHE A 283 6.50 6.88 30.71
CA PHE A 283 6.91 5.55 31.16
C PHE A 283 5.89 4.49 30.73
N VAL A 284 6.37 3.41 30.11
CA VAL A 284 5.58 2.23 29.72
C VAL A 284 6.09 1.02 30.49
N ASP A 285 5.28 0.54 31.44
CA ASP A 285 5.60 -0.60 32.31
C ASP A 285 5.69 -1.92 31.52
N ALA A 286 6.54 -2.84 31.97
CA ALA A 286 6.71 -4.17 31.37
C ALA A 286 5.40 -4.98 31.31
N ARG A 287 4.47 -4.79 32.25
CA ARG A 287 3.17 -5.48 32.27
C ARG A 287 2.18 -4.95 31.25
N THR A 288 2.50 -3.86 30.55
CA THR A 288 1.62 -3.26 29.55
C THR A 288 1.42 -4.23 28.37
N PRO A 289 0.18 -4.64 28.04
CA PRO A 289 -0.06 -5.63 26.99
C PRO A 289 0.23 -5.15 25.57
N ASN A 290 0.06 -3.85 25.30
CA ASN A 290 0.29 -3.23 23.99
C ASN A 290 1.25 -2.05 24.13
N LYS A 291 2.54 -2.35 24.24
CA LYS A 291 3.59 -1.34 24.43
C LYS A 291 3.71 -0.45 23.19
N ALA A 292 3.75 -1.04 21.99
CA ALA A 292 3.81 -0.32 20.71
C ALA A 292 2.67 0.70 20.55
N GLY A 293 1.43 0.32 20.85
CA GLY A 293 0.29 1.23 20.80
C GLY A 293 0.40 2.38 21.81
N ARG A 294 0.92 2.10 23.01
CA ARG A 294 1.14 3.11 24.05
C ARG A 294 2.23 4.11 23.68
N ILE A 295 3.31 3.64 23.08
CA ILE A 295 4.37 4.47 22.50
C ILE A 295 3.80 5.33 21.37
N ARG A 296 3.00 4.74 20.47
CA ARG A 296 2.39 5.49 19.36
C ARG A 296 1.50 6.63 19.83
N VAL A 297 0.70 6.41 20.89
CA VAL A 297 -0.10 7.47 21.51
C VAL A 297 0.78 8.60 22.05
N ALA A 298 1.92 8.28 22.66
CA ALA A 298 2.86 9.30 23.11
C ALA A 298 3.49 10.07 21.93
N LEU A 299 3.88 9.37 20.86
CA LEU A 299 4.43 10.00 19.65
C LEU A 299 3.41 10.90 18.92
N ASN A 300 2.11 10.58 18.96
CA ASN A 300 1.08 11.40 18.32
C ASN A 300 0.91 12.79 18.97
N THR A 301 1.41 13.00 20.19
CA THR A 301 1.42 14.32 20.82
C THR A 301 2.50 15.25 20.23
N LEU A 302 3.42 14.69 19.45
CA LEU A 302 4.55 15.40 18.88
C LEU A 302 4.20 15.98 17.51
N HIS A 303 4.69 17.19 17.24
CA HIS A 303 4.53 17.88 15.98
C HIS A 303 5.37 17.19 14.89
N ALA A 304 4.69 16.43 14.04
CA ALA A 304 5.28 15.81 12.86
C ALA A 304 5.59 16.85 11.77
N ASN A 305 6.76 16.71 11.14
CA ASN A 305 7.19 17.63 10.10
C ASN A 305 6.59 17.23 8.73
N PRO A 306 5.95 18.14 7.97
CA PRO A 306 5.54 17.86 6.60
C PRO A 306 6.77 17.70 5.72
N ARG A 307 6.95 16.51 5.14
CA ARG A 307 8.05 16.21 4.23
C ARG A 307 7.52 15.77 2.89
N THR A 308 8.24 16.14 1.85
CA THR A 308 7.99 15.72 0.47
C THR A 308 8.92 14.56 0.16
N LEU A 309 8.40 13.33 0.18
CA LEU A 309 9.12 12.16 -0.32
C LEU A 309 8.91 12.08 -1.83
N VAL A 310 10.01 12.07 -2.58
CA VAL A 310 9.98 11.86 -4.03
C VAL A 310 9.76 10.37 -4.26
N SER A 311 8.52 9.99 -4.49
CA SER A 311 8.12 8.60 -4.68
C SER A 311 8.21 8.27 -6.16
N GLY A 312 9.38 7.76 -6.57
CA GLY A 312 9.61 7.15 -7.86
C GLY A 312 9.56 8.09 -9.08
N GLU A 313 10.23 7.67 -10.14
CA GLU A 313 10.17 8.32 -11.44
C GLU A 313 8.98 7.79 -12.23
N ASN A 314 7.91 8.58 -12.35
CA ASN A 314 6.81 8.26 -13.24
C ASN A 314 7.02 8.94 -14.59
N LEU A 315 6.74 8.23 -15.69
CA LEU A 315 6.77 8.86 -17.01
C LEU A 315 5.49 9.66 -17.22
N GLY A 316 5.63 10.98 -17.40
CA GLY A 316 4.52 11.88 -17.69
C GLY A 316 3.91 11.60 -19.07
N VAL A 317 2.58 11.72 -19.21
CA VAL A 317 1.88 11.52 -20.50
C VAL A 317 1.96 12.79 -21.34
N GLN A 318 2.49 12.69 -22.56
CA GLN A 318 2.88 13.83 -23.41
C GLN A 318 2.02 13.93 -24.68
N PHE A 319 0.72 13.68 -24.54
CA PHE A 319 -0.22 13.70 -25.67
C PHE A 319 -0.42 15.10 -26.29
N GLN A 320 -0.13 16.16 -25.52
CA GLN A 320 -0.37 17.56 -25.90
C GLN A 320 0.34 17.95 -27.21
N TRP A 321 1.59 17.52 -27.39
CA TRP A 321 2.37 17.80 -28.60
C TRP A 321 1.75 17.17 -29.86
N PHE A 322 1.21 15.97 -29.72
CA PHE A 322 0.55 15.25 -30.82
C PHE A 322 -0.79 15.88 -31.18
N VAL A 323 -1.57 16.33 -30.19
CA VAL A 323 -2.82 17.07 -30.42
C VAL A 323 -2.53 18.39 -31.11
N LEU A 324 -1.52 19.14 -30.65
CA LEU A 324 -1.12 20.42 -31.24
C LEU A 324 -0.68 20.24 -32.70
N ALA A 325 0.13 19.22 -32.99
CA ALA A 325 0.52 18.89 -34.36
C ALA A 325 -0.70 18.53 -35.23
N ALA A 326 -1.63 17.71 -34.71
CA ALA A 326 -2.87 17.34 -35.43
C ALA A 326 -3.73 18.57 -35.77
N LEU A 327 -3.91 19.48 -34.81
CA LEU A 327 -4.65 20.73 -35.00
C LEU A 327 -3.98 21.65 -36.02
N LEU A 328 -2.65 21.73 -36.01
CA LEU A 328 -1.88 22.51 -36.99
C LEU A 328 -2.11 21.97 -38.40
N PHE A 329 -2.02 20.66 -38.61
CA PHE A 329 -2.27 20.05 -39.93
C PHE A 329 -3.69 20.31 -40.43
N LEU A 330 -4.68 20.26 -39.54
CA LEU A 330 -6.09 20.54 -39.88
C LEU A 330 -6.31 22.03 -40.16
N GLY A 331 -5.66 22.92 -39.42
CA GLY A 331 -5.64 24.36 -39.67
C GLY A 331 -5.01 24.73 -41.01
N VAL A 332 -3.88 24.12 -41.36
CA VAL A 332 -3.23 24.30 -42.66
C VAL A 332 -4.12 23.75 -43.79
N ASP A 333 -4.75 22.59 -43.60
CA ASP A 333 -5.64 22.01 -44.60
C ASP A 333 -6.86 22.91 -44.88
N THR A 334 -7.48 23.47 -43.83
CA THR A 334 -8.59 24.41 -43.98
C THR A 334 -8.14 25.71 -44.66
N PHE A 335 -6.98 26.27 -44.29
CA PHE A 335 -6.44 27.49 -44.90
C PHE A 335 -6.14 27.33 -46.40
N LEU A 336 -5.50 26.22 -46.79
CA LEU A 336 -5.16 25.92 -48.18
C LEU A 336 -6.40 25.67 -49.04
N GLN A 337 -7.47 25.10 -48.47
CA GLN A 337 -8.74 24.90 -49.17
C GLN A 337 -9.50 26.21 -49.40
N THR A 338 -9.31 27.21 -48.53
CA THR A 338 -9.98 28.52 -48.63
C THR A 338 -9.35 29.53 -49.59
N LYS A 339 -8.60 29.07 -50.61
CA LYS A 339 -7.89 29.96 -51.57
C LYS A 339 -8.77 30.90 -52.42
N ARG A 340 -10.10 31.00 -52.20
CA ARG A 340 -10.96 31.97 -52.91
C ARG A 340 -12.25 32.38 -52.17
N ARG A 341 -12.16 32.85 -50.93
CA ARG A 341 -13.09 33.88 -50.42
C ARG A 341 -12.41 34.70 -49.32
N ARG A 342 -11.72 35.76 -49.75
CA ARG A 342 -11.08 36.74 -48.88
C ARG A 342 -12.12 37.41 -47.97
N ARG A 343 -11.74 37.57 -46.69
CA ARG A 343 -12.25 38.54 -45.71
C ARG A 343 -13.69 38.34 -45.18
N ARG A 344 -14.08 37.16 -44.67
CA ARG A 344 -15.16 37.07 -43.63
C ARG A 344 -14.96 35.95 -42.59
N ALA A 345 -14.19 34.90 -42.89
CA ALA A 345 -14.04 33.75 -41.98
C ALA A 345 -13.05 33.98 -40.81
N PHE A 346 -12.27 35.07 -40.83
CA PHE A 346 -11.30 35.36 -39.77
C PHE A 346 -11.96 35.73 -38.44
N ALA A 347 -13.15 36.34 -38.47
CA ALA A 347 -13.90 36.63 -37.25
C ALA A 347 -14.47 35.35 -36.63
N ALA A 348 -15.10 34.48 -37.44
CA ALA A 348 -15.82 33.31 -36.93
C ALA A 348 -14.92 32.14 -36.47
N ALA A 349 -13.78 31.91 -37.13
CA ALA A 349 -12.86 30.82 -36.78
C ALA A 349 -11.91 31.16 -35.62
N ALA A 350 -11.50 32.43 -35.51
CA ALA A 350 -10.74 32.89 -34.36
C ALA A 350 -11.61 32.91 -33.11
N THR A 351 -12.88 33.36 -33.21
CA THR A 351 -13.80 33.34 -32.07
C THR A 351 -14.17 31.94 -31.62
N THR A 352 -14.32 30.96 -32.52
CA THR A 352 -14.61 29.57 -32.11
C THR A 352 -13.40 28.87 -31.53
N ALA A 353 -12.18 29.13 -32.00
CA ALA A 353 -10.95 28.59 -31.41
C ALA A 353 -10.66 29.20 -30.04
N THR A 354 -10.84 30.51 -29.85
CA THR A 354 -10.72 31.15 -28.53
C THR A 354 -11.87 30.75 -27.61
N MET A 355 -13.10 30.58 -28.12
CA MET A 355 -14.23 30.10 -27.32
C MET A 355 -14.05 28.62 -26.93
N LEU A 356 -13.45 27.79 -27.78
CA LEU A 356 -13.11 26.41 -27.42
C LEU A 356 -11.97 26.37 -26.37
N LEU A 357 -10.95 27.21 -26.48
CA LEU A 357 -9.88 27.40 -25.49
C LEU A 357 -10.38 28.05 -24.17
N LEU A 358 -11.40 28.92 -24.23
CA LEU A 358 -12.07 29.52 -23.06
C LEU A 358 -13.12 28.58 -22.44
N THR A 359 -13.68 27.64 -23.19
CA THR A 359 -14.58 26.58 -22.67
C THR A 359 -13.83 25.35 -22.16
N THR A 360 -12.53 25.20 -22.46
CA THR A 360 -11.66 24.20 -21.80
C THR A 360 -10.82 24.78 -20.67
N THR A 361 -10.60 26.11 -20.62
CA THR A 361 -10.14 26.82 -19.40
C THR A 361 -11.28 27.22 -18.48
N SER A 362 -12.53 27.25 -18.96
CA SER A 362 -13.65 26.83 -18.14
C SER A 362 -13.48 25.34 -17.93
N CYS A 363 -12.63 24.99 -16.96
CA CYS A 363 -12.92 23.87 -16.09
C CYS A 363 -14.45 23.77 -16.06
N ARG A 364 -15.00 22.64 -16.51
CA ARG A 364 -16.19 22.14 -15.82
C ARG A 364 -15.75 22.16 -14.37
N ARG A 365 -16.02 23.25 -13.65
CA ARG A 365 -16.25 23.20 -12.23
C ARG A 365 -17.32 22.13 -12.18
N LEU A 366 -16.90 20.90 -11.90
CA LEU A 366 -17.72 19.95 -11.19
C LEU A 366 -18.32 20.82 -10.10
N GLU A 367 -19.56 21.21 -10.33
CA GLU A 367 -20.31 22.02 -9.41
C GLU A 367 -20.47 21.10 -8.22
N ARG A 368 -19.48 21.20 -7.31
CA ARG A 368 -19.39 20.36 -6.13
C ARG A 368 -20.76 20.43 -5.49
N ASP A 369 -21.36 19.26 -5.29
CA ASP A 369 -22.68 19.14 -4.68
C ASP A 369 -22.55 19.57 -3.22
N LYS A 370 -22.51 20.88 -2.96
CA LYS A 370 -22.33 21.47 -1.62
C LYS A 370 -23.32 20.89 -0.61
N PRO A 371 -24.64 20.71 -0.93
CA PRO A 371 -25.54 20.05 -0.01
C PRO A 371 -25.21 18.56 0.15
N GLY A 372 -24.81 17.86 -0.92
CA GLY A 372 -24.34 16.47 -0.84
C GLY A 372 -23.09 16.29 0.03
N ILE A 373 -22.12 17.20 -0.06
CA ILE A 373 -20.89 17.18 0.76
C ILE A 373 -21.22 17.44 2.23
N ALA A 374 -22.15 18.35 2.53
CA ALA A 374 -22.57 18.62 3.91
C ALA A 374 -23.24 17.38 4.54
N LEU A 375 -24.10 16.69 3.81
CA LEU A 375 -24.73 15.44 4.24
C LEU A 375 -23.71 14.30 4.39
N TYR A 376 -22.79 14.15 3.44
CA TYR A 376 -21.69 13.19 3.53
C TYR A 376 -20.82 13.45 4.77
N ASN A 377 -20.42 14.70 5.01
CA ASN A 377 -19.63 15.08 6.18
C ASN A 377 -20.40 14.78 7.48
N ALA A 378 -21.69 15.12 7.54
CA ALA A 378 -22.54 14.80 8.69
C ALA A 378 -22.57 13.28 8.95
N GLY A 379 -22.83 12.47 7.93
CA GLY A 379 -22.82 11.00 8.06
C GLY A 379 -21.47 10.43 8.48
N THR A 380 -20.38 10.94 7.91
CA THR A 380 -19.02 10.51 8.24
C THR A 380 -18.63 10.91 9.67
N THR A 381 -19.05 12.09 10.15
CA THR A 381 -18.81 12.48 11.56
C THR A 381 -19.58 11.61 12.55
N LEU A 382 -20.77 11.12 12.19
CA LEU A 382 -21.53 10.19 13.01
C LEU A 382 -20.85 8.81 13.05
N LEU A 383 -20.32 8.34 11.92
CA LEU A 383 -19.49 7.13 11.87
C LEU A 383 -18.24 7.23 12.76
N LEU A 384 -17.52 8.36 12.69
CA LEU A 384 -16.33 8.60 13.53
C LEU A 384 -16.65 8.62 15.03
N ARG A 385 -17.89 8.97 15.39
CA ARG A 385 -18.40 8.93 16.77
C ARG A 385 -19.03 7.58 17.14
N ASP A 386 -18.82 6.55 16.32
CA ASP A 386 -19.38 5.20 16.46
C ASP A 386 -20.92 5.15 16.53
N SER A 387 -21.59 6.21 16.03
CA SER A 387 -23.04 6.34 15.98
C SER A 387 -23.58 5.77 14.67
N LEU A 388 -23.58 4.43 14.56
CA LEU A 388 -23.85 3.70 13.32
C LEU A 388 -25.26 3.96 12.75
N LYS A 389 -26.33 3.72 13.54
CA LYS A 389 -27.71 3.88 13.07
C LYS A 389 -28.02 5.32 12.59
N PRO A 390 -27.65 6.39 13.33
CA PRO A 390 -27.84 7.76 12.86
C PRO A 390 -27.05 8.12 11.60
N ALA A 391 -25.93 7.44 11.31
CA ALA A 391 -25.10 7.73 10.14
C ALA A 391 -25.73 7.27 8.81
N ILE A 392 -26.63 6.28 8.84
CA ILE A 392 -27.27 5.72 7.64
C ILE A 392 -28.09 6.78 6.88
N GLU A 393 -28.91 7.56 7.58
CA GLU A 393 -29.83 8.51 6.94
C GLU A 393 -29.11 9.60 6.12
N PRO A 394 -28.11 10.33 6.64
CA PRO A 394 -27.40 11.32 5.85
C PRO A 394 -26.60 10.69 4.71
N LEU A 395 -25.99 9.52 4.90
CA LEU A 395 -25.21 8.84 3.84
C LEU A 395 -26.10 8.31 2.72
N THR A 396 -27.26 7.72 3.04
CA THR A 396 -28.20 7.19 2.03
C THR A 396 -28.75 8.28 1.11
N LYS A 397 -28.97 9.50 1.61
CA LYS A 397 -29.42 10.65 0.81
C LYS A 397 -28.42 11.07 -0.27
N VAL A 398 -27.14 10.69 -0.16
CA VAL A 398 -26.06 11.11 -1.06
C VAL A 398 -25.38 9.96 -1.81
N VAL A 399 -25.83 8.72 -1.61
CA VAL A 399 -25.36 7.52 -2.33
C VAL A 399 -25.50 7.65 -3.85
N ASP A 400 -26.48 8.44 -4.32
CA ASP A 400 -26.76 8.70 -5.74
C ASP A 400 -26.54 10.17 -6.13
N SER A 401 -25.69 10.90 -5.39
CA SER A 401 -25.28 12.29 -5.73
C SER A 401 -24.80 12.42 -7.18
N LYS A 402 -24.86 13.59 -7.80
CA LYS A 402 -24.26 13.78 -9.14
C LYS A 402 -22.73 13.78 -9.11
N ASP A 403 -22.15 14.09 -7.96
CA ASP A 403 -20.70 14.09 -7.73
C ASP A 403 -20.17 12.65 -7.58
N ALA A 404 -19.23 12.27 -8.44
CA ALA A 404 -18.66 10.92 -8.45
C ALA A 404 -17.90 10.58 -7.16
N GLU A 405 -17.23 11.56 -6.57
CA GLU A 405 -16.44 11.39 -5.35
C GLU A 405 -17.36 11.20 -4.14
N VAL A 406 -18.37 12.06 -4.00
CA VAL A 406 -19.37 11.96 -2.93
C VAL A 406 -20.14 10.65 -3.04
N ARG A 407 -20.59 10.25 -4.24
CA ARG A 407 -21.26 8.94 -4.44
C ARG A 407 -20.39 7.78 -3.97
N HIS A 408 -19.14 7.76 -4.40
CA HIS A 408 -18.21 6.69 -4.12
C HIS A 408 -17.95 6.58 -2.60
N HIS A 409 -17.53 7.67 -1.96
CA HIS A 409 -17.25 7.67 -0.52
C HIS A 409 -18.50 7.42 0.32
N SER A 410 -19.67 7.91 -0.10
CA SER A 410 -20.93 7.66 0.64
C SER A 410 -21.34 6.19 0.59
N ARG A 411 -21.19 5.53 -0.56
CA ARG A 411 -21.43 4.08 -0.70
C ARG A 411 -20.45 3.28 0.14
N PHE A 412 -19.17 3.70 0.17
CA PHE A 412 -18.14 3.04 0.96
C PHE A 412 -18.44 3.15 2.45
N ASN A 413 -18.66 4.36 2.95
CA ASN A 413 -18.96 4.63 4.35
C ASN A 413 -20.24 3.95 4.81
N LEU A 414 -21.27 3.91 3.95
CA LEU A 414 -22.49 3.17 4.23
C LEU A 414 -22.28 1.65 4.25
N GLY A 415 -21.43 1.12 3.36
CA GLY A 415 -21.02 -0.28 3.37
C GLY A 415 -20.23 -0.64 4.64
N LEU A 416 -19.39 0.27 5.11
CA LEU A 416 -18.63 0.12 6.35
C LEU A 416 -19.56 0.14 7.57
N ASP A 417 -20.52 1.05 7.60
CA ASP A 417 -21.54 1.12 8.65
C ASP A 417 -22.26 -0.24 8.82
N TYR A 418 -22.81 -0.75 7.72
CA TYR A 418 -23.49 -2.03 7.70
C TYR A 418 -22.57 -3.20 8.05
N LEU A 419 -21.32 -3.18 7.59
CA LEU A 419 -20.34 -4.19 7.96
C LEU A 419 -20.12 -4.21 9.47
N VAL A 420 -19.88 -3.05 10.08
CA VAL A 420 -19.67 -2.92 11.53
C VAL A 420 -20.91 -3.37 12.31
N GLN A 421 -22.11 -3.00 11.88
CA GLN A 421 -23.36 -3.49 12.49
C GLN A 421 -23.46 -5.02 12.41
N GLY A 422 -23.15 -5.60 11.24
CA GLY A 422 -23.13 -7.05 11.04
C GLY A 422 -22.15 -7.78 11.95
N ARG A 423 -20.97 -7.20 12.21
CA ARG A 423 -20.01 -7.81 13.16
C ARG A 423 -20.46 -7.71 14.61
N ARG A 424 -21.26 -6.70 14.95
CA ARG A 424 -21.77 -6.45 16.32
C ARG A 424 -23.03 -7.23 16.62
N ALA A 425 -23.84 -7.52 15.61
CA ALA A 425 -25.04 -8.33 15.74
C ALA A 425 -24.67 -9.81 15.88
N LYS A 426 -24.98 -10.45 17.01
CA LYS A 426 -24.77 -11.89 17.21
C LYS A 426 -25.83 -12.73 16.51
N ASP A 427 -27.11 -12.34 16.63
CA ASP A 427 -28.25 -13.16 16.18
C ASP A 427 -28.93 -12.62 14.91
N SER A 428 -28.49 -11.47 14.40
CA SER A 428 -29.08 -10.78 13.24
C SER A 428 -28.02 -10.16 12.31
N ALA A 429 -26.89 -10.84 12.16
CA ALA A 429 -25.76 -10.37 11.33
C ALA A 429 -26.07 -10.37 9.82
N ASP A 430 -26.97 -11.24 9.35
CA ASP A 430 -27.15 -11.49 7.91
C ASP A 430 -27.67 -10.27 7.14
N ALA A 431 -28.72 -9.60 7.65
CA ALA A 431 -29.32 -8.43 7.00
C ALA A 431 -28.34 -7.24 6.82
N PRO A 432 -27.59 -6.81 7.85
CA PRO A 432 -26.57 -5.77 7.68
C PRO A 432 -25.39 -6.27 6.82
N LEU A 433 -24.95 -7.53 6.95
CA LEU A 433 -23.88 -8.06 6.08
C LEU A 433 -24.29 -8.06 4.60
N ASP A 434 -25.54 -8.40 4.28
CA ASP A 434 -26.06 -8.33 2.91
C ASP A 434 -26.14 -6.91 2.38
N SER A 435 -26.53 -5.96 3.23
CA SER A 435 -26.51 -4.54 2.90
C SER A 435 -25.09 -4.03 2.63
N ALA A 436 -24.10 -4.48 3.40
CA ALA A 436 -22.69 -4.18 3.17
C ALA A 436 -22.19 -4.76 1.84
N LEU A 437 -22.46 -6.03 1.57
CA LEU A 437 -22.11 -6.70 0.31
C LEU A 437 -22.70 -5.98 -0.90
N TYR A 438 -23.95 -5.56 -0.82
CA TYR A 438 -24.61 -4.80 -1.87
C TYR A 438 -23.89 -3.47 -2.16
N ARG A 439 -23.53 -2.70 -1.12
CA ARG A 439 -22.84 -1.41 -1.30
C ARG A 439 -21.46 -1.56 -1.89
N TYR A 440 -20.66 -2.51 -1.42
CA TYR A 440 -19.32 -2.74 -1.99
C TYR A 440 -19.39 -3.28 -3.42
N LYS A 441 -20.40 -4.11 -3.74
CA LYS A 441 -20.63 -4.56 -5.12
C LYS A 441 -20.90 -3.38 -6.06
N GLN A 442 -21.74 -2.42 -5.66
CA GLN A 442 -22.00 -1.21 -6.45
C GLN A 442 -20.73 -0.38 -6.72
N ILE A 443 -19.75 -0.42 -5.80
CA ILE A 443 -18.46 0.24 -6.00
C ILE A 443 -17.62 -0.55 -7.00
N LEU A 444 -17.50 -1.86 -6.82
CA LEU A 444 -16.67 -2.73 -7.65
C LEU A 444 -17.19 -2.89 -9.09
N GLU A 445 -18.48 -2.68 -9.33
CA GLU A 445 -19.06 -2.61 -10.68
C GLU A 445 -18.53 -1.42 -11.50
N VAL A 446 -18.16 -0.32 -10.82
CA VAL A 446 -17.64 0.90 -11.47
C VAL A 446 -16.11 0.96 -11.38
N ALA A 447 -15.55 0.59 -10.23
CA ALA A 447 -14.13 0.68 -9.89
C ALA A 447 -13.58 -0.70 -9.50
N VAL A 448 -13.40 -1.59 -10.48
CA VAL A 448 -12.92 -2.96 -10.28
C VAL A 448 -11.55 -3.02 -9.58
N ALA A 449 -10.74 -1.96 -9.71
CA ALA A 449 -9.40 -1.85 -9.12
C ALA A 449 -9.38 -1.31 -7.67
N ASP A 450 -10.54 -1.01 -7.08
CA ASP A 450 -10.63 -0.53 -5.69
C ASP A 450 -10.31 -1.68 -4.71
N SER A 451 -9.11 -1.65 -4.14
CA SER A 451 -8.61 -2.66 -3.21
C SER A 451 -9.39 -2.69 -1.90
N ASP A 452 -9.88 -1.54 -1.44
CA ASP A 452 -10.44 -1.39 -0.10
C ASP A 452 -11.90 -1.85 -0.10
N ALA A 453 -12.65 -1.47 -1.13
CA ALA A 453 -14.00 -1.99 -1.36
C ALA A 453 -13.96 -3.51 -1.58
N ARG A 454 -12.96 -4.02 -2.30
CA ARG A 454 -12.77 -5.46 -2.50
C ARG A 454 -12.47 -6.19 -1.20
N TRP A 455 -11.56 -5.64 -0.39
CA TRP A 455 -11.23 -6.21 0.90
C TRP A 455 -12.43 -6.27 1.84
N ASN A 456 -13.18 -5.17 1.96
CA ASN A 456 -14.35 -5.11 2.84
C ASN A 456 -15.51 -5.99 2.32
N TYR A 457 -15.66 -6.13 1.00
CA TYR A 457 -16.56 -7.10 0.39
C TYR A 457 -16.19 -8.55 0.76
N GLU A 458 -14.91 -8.92 0.63
CA GLU A 458 -14.42 -10.24 1.02
C GLU A 458 -14.57 -10.49 2.53
N LEU A 459 -14.36 -9.46 3.35
CA LEU A 459 -14.53 -9.53 4.80
C LEU A 459 -16.00 -9.79 5.18
N ALA A 460 -16.94 -9.07 4.56
CA ALA A 460 -18.37 -9.28 4.75
C ALA A 460 -18.79 -10.72 4.36
N LEU A 461 -18.26 -11.26 3.26
CA LEU A 461 -18.49 -12.64 2.83
C LEU A 461 -17.99 -13.66 3.85
N ARG A 462 -16.79 -13.44 4.42
CA ARG A 462 -16.20 -14.34 5.43
C ARG A 462 -17.02 -14.37 6.70
N GLN A 463 -17.49 -13.21 7.16
CA GLN A 463 -18.33 -13.13 8.34
C GLN A 463 -19.67 -13.84 8.15
N LYS A 464 -20.29 -13.69 6.98
CA LYS A 464 -21.53 -14.40 6.64
C LYS A 464 -21.34 -15.92 6.60
N LYS A 465 -20.19 -16.39 6.07
CA LYS A 465 -19.86 -17.84 6.05
C LYS A 465 -19.45 -18.38 7.42
N GLY A 466 -18.85 -17.57 8.29
CA GLY A 466 -18.40 -17.94 9.63
C GLY A 466 -19.49 -17.95 10.70
N GLY A 467 -20.72 -17.48 10.38
CA GLY A 467 -21.86 -17.47 11.29
C GLY A 467 -22.58 -18.82 11.46
N GLY A 468 -22.20 -19.84 10.68
CA GLY A 468 -22.75 -21.20 10.79
C GLY A 468 -21.74 -22.20 11.35
N GLY A 469 -21.80 -22.44 12.67
CA GLY A 469 -21.16 -23.60 13.32
C GLY A 469 -19.85 -23.30 14.06
N GLY A 470 -19.92 -23.26 15.39
CA GLY A 470 -18.77 -23.11 16.28
C GLY A 470 -18.15 -24.42 16.77
N GLY A 471 -16.96 -24.30 17.35
CA GLY A 471 -16.49 -25.13 18.47
C GLY A 471 -15.40 -26.18 18.21
N GLY A 472 -14.25 -26.03 18.89
CA GLY A 472 -13.24 -27.09 19.18
C GLY A 472 -12.17 -27.28 18.09
N GLY A 473 -10.86 -27.22 18.33
CA GLY A 473 -10.13 -27.52 19.55
C GLY A 473 -9.79 -29.02 19.61
N GLY A 474 -8.54 -29.37 19.27
CA GLY A 474 -7.87 -30.56 19.79
C GLY A 474 -7.99 -31.87 18.98
N GLY A 475 -6.83 -32.37 18.57
CA GLY A 475 -6.38 -33.71 18.92
C GLY A 475 -7.07 -34.94 18.32
N GLY A 476 -6.28 -35.72 17.58
CA GLY A 476 -6.24 -37.17 17.76
C GLY A 476 -7.27 -38.01 17.01
N GLY A 477 -6.77 -38.78 16.05
CA GLY A 477 -6.96 -40.23 15.94
C GLY A 477 -8.37 -40.83 15.98
N GLY A 478 -8.66 -41.69 15.00
CA GLY A 478 -9.61 -42.79 15.16
C GLY A 478 -10.68 -42.83 14.09
N GLY A 479 -10.63 -43.89 13.28
CA GLY A 479 -11.55 -44.15 12.18
C GLY A 479 -12.98 -44.48 12.60
N GLY A 480 -13.82 -44.65 11.58
CA GLY A 480 -15.18 -45.14 11.73
C GLY A 480 -16.01 -44.81 10.50
N GLY A 481 -16.14 -45.79 9.60
CA GLY A 481 -16.85 -45.64 8.33
C GLY A 481 -18.36 -45.47 8.48
N GLY A 482 -18.97 -44.90 7.43
CA GLY A 482 -20.42 -44.80 7.29
C GLY A 482 -20.78 -44.33 5.88
N LYS A 483 -21.07 -45.29 5.01
CA LYS A 483 -21.42 -45.12 3.59
C LYS A 483 -22.67 -44.26 3.42
N SER A 484 -22.67 -43.36 2.42
CA SER A 484 -23.87 -43.08 1.63
C SER A 484 -23.49 -42.77 0.18
N ASN A 485 -24.18 -43.46 -0.73
CA ASN A 485 -23.93 -43.55 -2.16
C ASN A 485 -24.56 -42.37 -2.92
N THR A 486 -23.80 -41.70 -3.78
CA THR A 486 -24.31 -41.20 -5.08
C THR A 486 -23.14 -41.08 -6.07
N PRO A 487 -23.24 -41.61 -7.30
CA PRO A 487 -22.10 -41.77 -8.19
C PRO A 487 -21.73 -40.47 -8.90
N SER A 488 -20.46 -40.07 -8.83
CA SER A 488 -19.87 -39.10 -9.75
C SER A 488 -19.27 -39.82 -10.96
N PRO A 489 -19.34 -39.24 -12.18
CA PRO A 489 -18.78 -39.84 -13.39
C PRO A 489 -17.25 -39.93 -13.31
N ALA A 490 -16.71 -40.98 -13.92
CA ALA A 490 -15.28 -41.28 -13.97
C ALA A 490 -14.42 -40.12 -14.52
N PRO A 491 -13.24 -39.84 -13.94
CA PRO A 491 -12.21 -39.08 -14.61
C PRO A 491 -11.59 -39.90 -15.74
N ALA A 492 -11.41 -39.25 -16.89
CA ALA A 492 -10.67 -39.76 -18.03
C ALA A 492 -9.25 -40.21 -17.63
N GLN A 493 -8.85 -41.37 -18.16
CA GLN A 493 -7.51 -41.93 -18.03
C GLN A 493 -6.46 -40.98 -18.64
N SER A 494 -5.47 -40.59 -17.85
CA SER A 494 -4.20 -40.06 -18.38
C SER A 494 -3.23 -41.23 -18.60
N PRO A 495 -2.59 -41.33 -19.78
CA PRO A 495 -1.69 -42.41 -20.12
C PRO A 495 -0.26 -42.01 -19.75
N ASN A 496 0.25 -42.49 -18.60
CA ASN A 496 1.68 -42.79 -18.49
C ASN A 496 1.95 -43.64 -17.24
N ARG A 497 2.02 -44.95 -17.44
CA ARG A 497 2.51 -45.91 -16.45
C ARG A 497 4.03 -45.92 -16.56
N SER A 498 4.70 -45.06 -15.81
CA SER A 498 6.14 -45.17 -15.58
C SER A 498 6.37 -46.21 -14.47
N GLN A 499 7.28 -47.14 -14.75
CA GLN A 499 7.57 -48.35 -13.96
C GLN A 499 7.86 -48.03 -12.48
N ALA A 500 7.27 -48.83 -11.58
CA ALA A 500 7.60 -48.80 -10.16
C ALA A 500 9.10 -49.12 -9.96
N PRO A 501 9.84 -48.35 -9.14
CA PRO A 501 11.25 -48.65 -8.88
C PRO A 501 11.39 -49.99 -8.14
N LYS A 502 12.42 -50.76 -8.53
CA LYS A 502 12.74 -52.05 -7.91
C LYS A 502 13.09 -51.86 -6.42
N PRO A 503 12.78 -52.85 -5.55
CA PRO A 503 12.99 -52.72 -4.12
C PRO A 503 14.48 -52.52 -3.80
N VAL A 504 14.76 -51.56 -2.93
CA VAL A 504 16.08 -51.41 -2.30
C VAL A 504 16.31 -52.62 -1.39
N PRO A 505 17.49 -53.28 -1.42
CA PRO A 505 17.73 -54.46 -0.59
C PRO A 505 17.58 -54.13 0.90
N GLY A 506 16.68 -54.85 1.59
CA GLY A 506 16.51 -54.75 3.04
C GLY A 506 15.26 -54.01 3.54
N MET A 507 14.42 -53.45 2.66
CA MET A 507 13.12 -52.89 3.05
C MET A 507 11.97 -53.78 2.57
N THR A 508 11.03 -54.08 3.48
CA THR A 508 9.80 -54.79 3.11
C THR A 508 8.89 -53.88 2.26
N PRO A 509 7.99 -54.44 1.42
CA PRO A 509 7.08 -53.64 0.59
C PRO A 509 6.26 -52.63 1.41
N GLN A 510 5.85 -53.00 2.63
CA GLN A 510 5.13 -52.13 3.55
C GLN A 510 6.00 -50.98 4.09
N GLN A 511 7.29 -51.19 4.29
CA GLN A 511 8.22 -50.14 4.70
C GLN A 511 8.50 -49.16 3.55
N ALA A 512 8.61 -49.67 2.32
CA ALA A 512 8.76 -48.82 1.14
C ALA A 512 7.51 -47.94 0.92
N GLU A 513 6.32 -48.50 1.11
CA GLU A 513 5.05 -47.78 1.00
C GLU A 513 4.87 -46.74 2.12
N ALA A 514 5.32 -47.04 3.34
CA ALA A 514 5.34 -46.07 4.43
C ALA A 514 6.30 -44.89 4.18
N VAL A 515 7.46 -45.15 3.57
CA VAL A 515 8.42 -44.09 3.19
C VAL A 515 7.89 -43.24 2.05
N LEU A 516 7.21 -43.85 1.06
CA LEU A 516 6.54 -43.13 -0.02
C LEU A 516 5.42 -42.23 0.50
N ASN A 517 4.56 -42.73 1.38
CA ASN A 517 3.49 -41.93 1.98
C ASN A 517 4.06 -40.78 2.83
N ALA A 518 5.12 -41.04 3.60
CA ALA A 518 5.79 -39.99 4.39
C ALA A 518 6.46 -38.92 3.50
N ALA A 519 6.98 -39.31 2.34
CA ALA A 519 7.55 -38.37 1.36
C ALA A 519 6.46 -37.55 0.67
N GLU A 520 5.31 -38.14 0.34
CA GLU A 520 4.15 -37.46 -0.25
C GLU A 520 3.51 -36.47 0.73
N ASP A 521 3.44 -36.83 2.03
CA ASP A 521 3.02 -35.94 3.11
C ASP A 521 3.98 -34.75 3.30
N GLN A 522 5.29 -34.98 3.20
CA GLN A 522 6.28 -33.90 3.22
C GLN A 522 6.19 -33.00 1.99
N GLU A 523 5.94 -33.57 0.80
CA GLU A 523 5.81 -32.80 -0.42
C GLU A 523 4.54 -31.95 -0.43
N THR A 524 3.42 -32.48 0.08
CA THR A 524 2.18 -31.71 0.26
C THR A 524 2.32 -30.61 1.32
N ASP A 525 3.05 -30.84 2.43
CA ASP A 525 3.36 -29.78 3.41
C ASP A 525 4.28 -28.69 2.82
N VAL A 526 5.29 -29.08 2.02
CA VAL A 526 6.16 -28.13 1.30
C VAL A 526 5.39 -27.36 0.22
N GLN A 527 4.49 -28.01 -0.51
CA GLN A 527 3.61 -27.33 -1.47
C GLN A 527 2.61 -26.40 -0.77
N GLY A 528 2.06 -26.79 0.38
CA GLY A 528 1.21 -25.94 1.22
C GLY A 528 1.97 -24.72 1.75
N LYS A 529 3.23 -24.90 2.17
CA LYS A 529 4.13 -23.80 2.57
C LYS A 529 4.49 -22.89 1.39
N ARG A 530 4.69 -23.43 0.19
CA ARG A 530 4.92 -22.64 -1.05
C ARG A 530 3.66 -21.90 -1.51
N GLN A 531 2.47 -22.49 -1.41
CA GLN A 531 1.20 -21.82 -1.68
C GLN A 531 0.95 -20.69 -0.68
N LYS A 532 1.24 -20.87 0.61
CA LYS A 532 1.22 -19.78 1.62
C LYS A 532 2.22 -18.67 1.32
N LYS A 533 3.34 -18.98 0.65
CA LYS A 533 4.35 -18.00 0.19
C LYS A 533 3.92 -17.21 -1.06
N ASN A 534 3.00 -17.76 -1.87
CA ASN A 534 2.47 -17.16 -3.09
C ASN A 534 1.10 -16.49 -2.91
N VAL A 535 0.54 -16.47 -1.70
CA VAL A 535 -0.59 -15.58 -1.38
C VAL A 535 -0.02 -14.16 -1.33
N PRO A 536 -0.50 -13.22 -2.16
CA PRO A 536 -0.08 -11.82 -2.03
C PRO A 536 -0.40 -11.36 -0.62
N THR A 537 0.63 -10.92 0.09
CA THR A 537 0.51 -10.27 1.39
C THR A 537 -0.48 -9.11 1.25
N PRO A 538 -1.52 -9.03 2.10
CA PRO A 538 -2.45 -7.91 2.03
C PRO A 538 -1.68 -6.60 2.19
N PRO A 539 -2.11 -5.49 1.57
CA PRO A 539 -1.61 -4.18 1.92
C PRO A 539 -1.87 -3.99 3.42
N ARG A 540 -0.82 -4.12 4.23
CA ARG A 540 -0.87 -3.86 5.66
C ARG A 540 -0.73 -2.35 5.83
N GLY A 541 -1.88 -1.70 5.83
CA GLY A 541 -2.06 -0.33 6.26
C GLY A 541 -3.52 -0.19 6.66
N LYS A 542 -3.78 0.21 7.91
CA LYS A 542 -5.08 0.79 8.24
C LYS A 542 -5.05 2.20 7.64
N ASP A 543 -5.74 2.39 6.52
CA ASP A 543 -6.23 3.71 6.13
C ASP A 543 -7.75 3.70 6.31
N TRP A 544 -8.14 3.66 7.59
CA TRP A 544 -9.42 4.09 8.14
C TRP A 544 -9.24 4.39 9.61
#